data_AF-A0A1Q7MWU6-F1
#
_entry.id   AF-A0A1Q7MWU6-F1
#
_cell.length_a   1.000
_cell.length_b   1.000
_cell.length_c   1.000
_cell.angle_alpha   90.00
_cell.angle_beta   90.00
_cell.angle_gamma   90.00
#
_symmetry.space_group_name_H-M   'P 1'
#
loop_
_entity.id
_entity.type
_entity.pdbx_description
1 polymer ?
#
loop_
_entity_poly.entity_id
_entity_poly.type
_entity_poly.pdbx_seq_one_letter_code
_entity_poly.pdbx_strand_id
1 'polypeptide(L)'
;MRRALQLFQPRKESTMNVALRAANNLFVCAEEGGGIDTREPGSPVAVRANRPEPNAWETFTVEFLDHGQIALKTCNGYYLTAEFGGGGAVRTNERELGPWEVFTPFGSWESGYGLRTADWQHFLCAEIDSPDPVVNATRTEQFAWETFHAVLLHPDVDIKSWTGATCIPNALPGIPFGDGRRIWTPAYGCYDANWRAQIRAAYRNRRYTHFVYNCAGLPYANDYPELADDPARVARDLDELDRDGLVPVVVGTDDRKNGELARSFVANGARVRVCFPMWEMNGVLHNDLAAMQACILATRAAAPQADCYLHFTPGHGSISEDEAGGWRWCQDHGTVGLLAQGANRFPPEDPASGGQGLESTAIRLAGRVDLGAPPSWAGVHQLTVKFEYGVFDVYHGGVGESEQRAYTAAFLAFAPHVVGFCDGGLSPDRQAGMAAVVSLAL
;
A
#
# COMPACT_ATOMS: atom_id res chain seq x y z
N MET A 1 44.05 22.28 1.29
CA MET A 1 43.59 20.90 1.03
C MET A 1 42.35 20.65 1.91
N ARG A 2 41.19 21.19 1.50
CA ARG A 2 39.89 20.99 2.16
C ARG A 2 39.05 20.13 1.22
N ARG A 3 39.09 18.79 1.38
CA ARG A 3 38.00 17.94 0.87
C ARG A 3 36.88 18.08 1.90
N ALA A 4 35.80 18.73 1.50
CA ALA A 4 34.63 18.92 2.33
C ALA A 4 34.09 17.55 2.80
N LEU A 5 33.72 17.47 4.08
CA LEU A 5 32.85 16.43 4.59
C LEU A 5 31.62 16.35 3.67
N GLN A 6 31.47 15.24 2.96
CA GLN A 6 30.16 14.87 2.43
C GLN A 6 29.32 14.53 3.67
N LEU A 7 28.45 15.46 4.05
CA LEU A 7 27.50 15.27 5.13
C LEU A 7 26.61 14.09 4.76
N PHE A 8 26.65 13.02 5.55
CA PHE A 8 25.59 12.01 5.54
C PHE A 8 24.34 12.72 6.05
N GLN A 9 23.57 13.30 5.12
CA GLN A 9 22.27 13.87 5.47
C GLN A 9 21.22 12.82 5.14
N PRO A 10 20.33 12.47 6.09
CA PRO A 10 19.14 11.72 5.78
C PRO A 10 18.45 12.39 4.60
N ARG A 11 17.97 11.60 3.63
CA ARG A 11 17.08 12.17 2.63
C ARG A 11 15.89 12.72 3.39
N LYS A 12 15.69 14.04 3.30
CA LYS A 12 14.67 14.77 4.05
C LYS A 12 13.33 14.02 3.92
N GLU A 13 12.94 13.37 5.02
CA GLU A 13 11.61 12.78 5.27
C GLU A 13 11.25 11.43 4.62
N SER A 14 12.20 10.53 4.33
CA SER A 14 11.87 9.10 4.15
C SER A 14 12.39 8.30 5.34
N THR A 15 11.52 8.06 6.31
CA THR A 15 11.79 7.15 7.44
C THR A 15 10.68 6.12 7.57
N MET A 16 11.02 4.92 8.05
CA MET A 16 10.02 3.89 8.34
C MET A 16 10.32 3.23 9.69
N ASN A 17 9.30 2.81 10.44
CA ASN A 17 9.52 2.04 11.65
C ASN A 17 9.49 0.55 11.32
N VAL A 18 10.47 -0.17 11.84
CA VAL A 18 10.60 -1.62 11.65
C VAL A 18 10.98 -2.30 12.96
N ALA A 19 10.62 -3.56 13.10
CA ALA A 19 11.37 -4.51 13.91
C ALA A 19 12.29 -5.32 13.01
N LEU A 20 13.42 -5.77 13.54
CA LEU A 20 14.32 -6.70 12.83
C LEU A 20 14.18 -8.08 13.46
N ARG A 21 13.76 -9.08 12.71
CA ARG A 21 13.67 -10.47 13.17
C ARG A 21 14.90 -11.25 12.71
N ALA A 22 15.66 -11.81 13.65
CA ALA A 22 16.81 -12.67 13.35
C ALA A 22 16.36 -14.09 12.97
N ALA A 23 17.29 -14.93 12.48
CA ALA A 23 16.96 -16.28 12.00
C ALA A 23 16.47 -17.26 13.10
N ASN A 24 16.61 -16.91 14.38
CA ASN A 24 15.96 -17.62 15.50
C ASN A 24 14.47 -17.26 15.68
N ASN A 25 13.89 -16.46 14.78
CA ASN A 25 12.54 -15.91 14.85
C ASN A 25 12.29 -14.95 16.03
N LEU A 26 13.34 -14.47 16.68
CA LEU A 26 13.25 -13.46 17.74
C LEU A 26 13.65 -12.08 17.19
N PHE A 27 13.12 -11.05 17.82
CA PHE A 27 13.32 -9.66 17.45
C PHE A 27 14.57 -9.07 18.12
N VAL A 28 15.24 -8.21 17.34
CA VAL A 28 16.33 -7.36 17.79
C VAL A 28 15.76 -6.28 18.70
N CYS A 29 16.38 -6.11 19.86
CA CYS A 29 16.06 -5.14 20.89
C CYS A 29 17.26 -4.23 21.12
N ALA A 30 17.06 -2.92 21.04
CA ALA A 30 17.97 -1.95 21.61
C ALA A 30 17.68 -1.88 23.11
N GLU A 31 18.56 -2.46 23.92
CA GLU A 31 18.39 -2.49 25.38
C GLU A 31 18.25 -1.07 25.93
N GLU A 32 17.36 -0.90 26.91
CA GLU A 32 16.98 0.39 27.50
C GLU A 32 16.40 1.40 26.49
N GLY A 33 16.02 0.95 25.29
CA GLY A 33 15.56 1.81 24.20
C GLY A 33 16.67 2.60 23.50
N GLY A 34 17.93 2.28 23.79
CA GLY A 34 19.12 3.02 23.35
C GLY A 34 19.70 3.93 24.44
N GLY A 35 20.98 4.30 24.27
CA GLY A 35 21.76 5.13 25.18
C GLY A 35 23.01 4.44 25.73
N ILE A 36 23.29 3.19 25.32
CA ILE A 36 24.35 2.37 25.91
C ILE A 36 25.65 2.56 25.12
N ASP A 37 26.70 2.98 25.83
CA ASP A 37 28.08 3.02 25.34
C ASP A 37 28.85 1.79 25.84
N THR A 38 29.08 0.82 24.97
CA THR A 38 29.75 -0.44 25.32
C THR A 38 31.26 -0.30 25.55
N ARG A 39 31.82 0.90 25.35
CA ARG A 39 33.22 1.19 25.68
C ARG A 39 33.43 1.48 27.16
N GLU A 40 32.37 1.90 27.85
CA GLU A 40 32.43 2.19 29.29
C GLU A 40 32.50 0.88 30.10
N PRO A 41 33.48 0.74 31.02
CA PRO A 41 33.61 -0.47 31.81
C PRO A 41 32.34 -0.79 32.63
N GLY A 42 31.81 -1.99 32.46
CA GLY A 42 30.62 -2.46 33.17
C GLY A 42 29.29 -2.06 32.52
N SER A 43 29.31 -1.38 31.36
CA SER A 43 28.10 -1.15 30.57
C SER A 43 27.43 -2.47 30.17
N PRO A 44 26.08 -2.51 30.15
CA PRO A 44 25.36 -3.67 29.64
C PRO A 44 25.57 -3.83 28.13
N VAL A 45 25.13 -4.97 27.60
CA VAL A 45 25.06 -5.19 26.15
C VAL A 45 24.02 -4.23 25.57
N ALA A 46 24.37 -3.54 24.48
CA ALA A 46 23.49 -2.55 23.87
C ALA A 46 22.34 -3.16 23.04
N VAL A 47 22.55 -4.31 22.40
CA VAL A 47 21.60 -4.87 21.43
C VAL A 47 21.56 -6.40 21.51
N ARG A 48 20.35 -6.98 21.55
CA ARG A 48 20.11 -8.43 21.64
C ARG A 48 19.04 -8.89 20.66
N ALA A 49 19.13 -10.13 20.15
CA ALA A 49 18.13 -10.75 19.30
C ALA A 49 17.37 -11.87 20.02
N ASN A 50 16.63 -11.53 21.08
CA ASN A 50 16.01 -12.49 22.00
C ASN A 50 14.53 -12.19 22.32
N ARG A 51 13.92 -11.19 21.69
CA ARG A 51 12.55 -10.79 22.06
C ARG A 51 11.52 -11.57 21.26
N PRO A 52 10.46 -12.09 21.90
CA PRO A 52 9.44 -12.86 21.19
C PRO A 52 8.50 -11.97 20.35
N GLU A 53 8.36 -10.70 20.72
CA GLU A 53 7.41 -9.76 20.12
C GLU A 53 8.03 -8.35 20.03
N PRO A 54 7.68 -7.55 19.02
CA PRO A 54 8.16 -6.20 18.90
C PRO A 54 7.37 -5.24 19.80
N ASN A 55 8.07 -4.46 20.61
CA ASN A 55 7.54 -3.30 21.33
C ASN A 55 8.45 -2.10 21.09
N ALA A 56 8.38 -1.07 21.95
CA ALA A 56 9.14 0.16 21.78
C ALA A 56 10.66 -0.07 21.64
N TRP A 57 11.26 -1.00 22.38
CA TRP A 57 12.71 -1.23 22.35
C TRP A 57 13.18 -2.06 21.15
N GLU A 58 12.26 -2.82 20.55
CA GLU A 58 12.48 -3.60 19.33
C GLU A 58 12.15 -2.80 18.07
N THR A 59 11.65 -1.58 18.23
CA THR A 59 11.32 -0.66 17.14
C THR A 59 12.52 0.20 16.77
N PHE A 60 12.89 0.16 15.49
CA PHE A 60 13.90 1.01 14.89
C PHE A 60 13.28 1.87 13.80
N THR A 61 13.53 3.17 13.85
CA THR A 61 13.29 4.07 12.72
C THR A 61 14.45 3.91 11.74
N VAL A 62 14.16 3.36 10.57
CA VAL A 62 15.05 3.35 9.41
C VAL A 62 15.05 4.73 8.80
N GLU A 63 16.22 5.36 8.70
CA GLU A 63 16.41 6.59 7.93
C GLU A 63 17.12 6.24 6.62
N PHE A 64 16.49 6.53 5.48
CA PHE A 64 17.11 6.25 4.18
C PHE A 64 18.11 7.33 3.80
N LEU A 65 19.28 6.89 3.36
CA LEU A 65 20.40 7.74 2.96
C LEU A 65 20.62 7.64 1.44
N ASP A 66 21.60 8.36 0.94
CA ASP A 66 22.01 8.26 -0.45
C ASP A 66 22.59 6.89 -0.81
N HIS A 67 22.56 6.55 -2.09
CA HIS A 67 23.14 5.31 -2.63
C HIS A 67 22.60 4.01 -2.03
N GLY A 68 21.36 4.02 -1.50
CA GLY A 68 20.70 2.84 -0.97
C GLY A 68 21.18 2.43 0.43
N GLN A 69 21.91 3.31 1.12
CA GLN A 69 22.32 3.10 2.50
C GLN A 69 21.21 3.49 3.47
N ILE A 70 21.30 2.99 4.70
CA ILE A 70 20.35 3.27 5.77
C ILE A 70 21.06 3.58 7.08
N ALA A 71 20.34 4.25 7.98
CA ALA A 71 20.67 4.30 9.40
C ALA A 71 19.51 3.71 10.22
N LEU A 72 19.83 3.12 11.37
CA LEU A 72 18.85 2.54 12.29
C LEU A 72 18.83 3.37 13.57
N LYS A 73 17.72 4.06 13.84
CA LYS A 73 17.54 4.88 15.04
C LYS A 73 16.60 4.17 16.03
N THR A 74 17.07 4.01 17.25
CA THR A 74 16.32 3.45 18.39
C THR A 74 15.18 4.37 18.83
N CYS A 75 14.23 3.85 19.62
CA CYS A 75 13.08 4.62 20.11
C CYS A 75 13.45 5.83 20.99
N ASN A 76 14.60 5.83 21.68
CA ASN A 76 15.10 7.01 22.42
C ASN A 76 15.92 7.99 21.55
N GLY A 77 15.95 7.77 20.23
CA GLY A 77 16.55 8.67 19.25
C GLY A 77 18.07 8.54 19.11
N TYR A 78 18.65 7.41 19.52
CA TYR A 78 20.06 7.08 19.29
C TYR A 78 20.24 6.19 18.08
N TYR A 79 21.34 6.32 17.35
CA TYR A 79 21.67 5.44 16.23
C TYR A 79 22.37 4.17 16.69
N LEU A 80 22.11 3.09 15.96
CA LEU A 80 22.89 1.86 16.02
C LEU A 80 24.28 2.14 15.42
N THR A 81 25.33 1.97 16.20
CA THR A 81 26.70 2.28 15.79
C THR A 81 27.53 1.01 15.75
N ALA A 82 28.10 0.68 14.58
CA ALA A 82 29.09 -0.38 14.46
C ALA A 82 30.49 0.18 14.78
N GLU A 83 31.07 -0.21 15.90
CA GLU A 83 32.38 0.32 16.33
C GLU A 83 33.45 0.10 15.27
N PHE A 84 34.31 1.12 15.09
CA PHE A 84 35.34 1.18 14.05
C PHE A 84 34.79 1.13 12.60
N GLY A 85 33.48 1.30 12.42
CA GLY A 85 32.80 1.12 11.14
C GLY A 85 32.58 -0.35 10.77
N GLY A 86 32.86 -1.29 11.68
CA GLY A 86 32.86 -2.74 11.47
C GLY A 86 34.04 -3.40 12.21
N GLY A 87 33.92 -4.70 12.49
CA GLY A 87 34.94 -5.51 13.18
C GLY A 87 34.87 -5.46 14.71
N GLY A 88 33.82 -4.87 15.29
CA GLY A 88 33.70 -4.64 16.72
C GLY A 88 32.29 -4.85 17.28
N ALA A 89 32.09 -4.33 18.49
CA ALA A 89 30.79 -4.32 19.15
C ALA A 89 29.82 -3.34 18.46
N VAL A 90 28.53 -3.50 18.75
CA VAL A 90 27.49 -2.52 18.41
C VAL A 90 27.12 -1.76 19.67
N ARG A 91 26.91 -0.44 19.55
CA ARG A 91 26.45 0.45 20.63
C ARG A 91 25.30 1.35 20.17
N THR A 92 24.69 2.08 21.10
CA THR A 92 23.48 2.90 20.85
C THR A 92 23.53 4.26 21.55
N ASN A 93 24.66 4.95 21.60
CA ASN A 93 24.81 6.20 22.36
C ASN A 93 24.99 7.47 21.48
N GLU A 94 25.10 7.34 20.16
CA GLU A 94 25.20 8.50 19.26
C GLU A 94 23.82 9.04 18.88
N ARG A 95 23.64 10.37 18.98
CA ARG A 95 22.39 11.04 18.54
C ARG A 95 22.48 11.68 17.15
N GLU A 96 23.70 11.77 16.63
CA GLU A 96 23.98 12.35 15.32
C GLU A 96 24.49 11.25 14.38
N LEU A 97 24.13 11.37 13.11
CA LEU A 97 24.56 10.42 12.10
C LEU A 97 26.01 10.67 11.70
N GLY A 98 26.87 9.68 11.90
CA GLY A 98 28.24 9.65 11.43
C GLY A 98 28.50 8.46 10.51
N PRO A 99 29.76 8.23 10.11
CA PRO A 99 30.11 7.13 9.21
C PRO A 99 29.81 5.74 9.80
N TRP A 100 29.82 5.57 11.13
CA TRP A 100 29.71 4.26 11.79
C TRP A 100 28.26 3.83 12.03
N GLU A 101 27.33 4.74 11.83
CA GLU A 101 25.88 4.56 11.94
C GLU A 101 25.23 4.17 10.61
N VAL A 102 26.05 4.00 9.56
CA VAL A 102 25.61 3.75 8.19
C VAL A 102 25.76 2.28 7.83
N PHE A 103 24.68 1.69 7.34
CA PHE A 103 24.62 0.31 6.90
C PHE A 103 24.16 0.22 5.44
N THR A 104 24.68 -0.77 4.73
CA THR A 104 24.28 -1.08 3.35
C THR A 104 23.54 -2.42 3.34
N PRO A 105 22.21 -2.43 3.15
CA PRO A 105 21.44 -3.66 3.08
C PRO A 105 21.80 -4.47 1.81
N PHE A 106 21.94 -5.78 1.97
CA PHE A 106 22.19 -6.75 0.90
C PHE A 106 21.23 -7.93 1.03
N GLY A 107 20.59 -8.35 -0.06
CA GLY A 107 19.58 -9.40 -0.04
C GLY A 107 18.18 -8.91 -0.43
N SER A 108 17.16 -9.65 -0.03
CA SER A 108 15.76 -9.38 -0.37
C SER A 108 14.85 -9.64 0.82
N TRP A 109 13.60 -9.17 0.73
CA TRP A 109 12.56 -9.46 1.72
C TRP A 109 12.36 -10.97 1.97
N GLU A 110 12.39 -11.78 0.90
CA GLU A 110 12.13 -13.22 0.95
C GLU A 110 13.26 -13.98 1.64
N SER A 111 14.51 -13.64 1.31
CA SER A 111 15.70 -14.30 1.86
C SER A 111 16.21 -13.66 3.15
N GLY A 112 15.67 -12.50 3.51
CA GLY A 112 16.23 -11.62 4.53
C GLY A 112 17.40 -10.78 4.01
N TYR A 113 17.76 -9.77 4.80
CA TYR A 113 18.80 -8.79 4.51
C TYR A 113 20.01 -8.97 5.42
N GLY A 114 21.20 -8.94 4.85
CA GLY A 114 22.44 -8.63 5.54
C GLY A 114 22.65 -7.13 5.63
N LEU A 115 23.07 -6.63 6.78
CA LEU A 115 23.32 -5.20 6.98
C LEU A 115 24.82 -4.95 7.06
N ARG A 116 25.44 -4.67 5.90
CA ARG A 116 26.89 -4.47 5.80
C ARG A 116 27.31 -3.14 6.41
N THR A 117 28.34 -3.15 7.24
CA THR A 117 28.88 -1.97 7.94
C THR A 117 29.71 -1.08 7.02
N ALA A 118 30.01 0.12 7.51
CA ALA A 118 30.64 1.19 6.73
C ALA A 118 32.07 0.89 6.25
N ASP A 119 32.76 -0.08 6.84
CA ASP A 119 34.05 -0.59 6.38
C ASP A 119 33.95 -1.51 5.14
N TRP A 120 32.74 -1.85 4.70
CA TRP A 120 32.44 -2.75 3.58
C TRP A 120 33.00 -4.18 3.75
N GLN A 121 33.43 -4.56 4.95
CA GLN A 121 33.95 -5.88 5.26
C GLN A 121 33.02 -6.66 6.17
N HIS A 122 32.42 -6.01 7.17
CA HIS A 122 31.62 -6.71 8.17
C HIS A 122 30.12 -6.51 8.01
N PHE A 123 29.34 -7.37 8.67
CA PHE A 123 27.90 -7.30 8.77
C PHE A 123 27.47 -7.21 10.23
N LEU A 124 26.30 -6.59 10.47
CA LEU A 124 25.58 -6.86 11.71
C LEU A 124 25.29 -8.36 11.82
N CYS A 125 25.52 -8.91 13.00
CA CYS A 125 25.49 -10.33 13.31
C CYS A 125 24.76 -10.52 14.64
N ALA A 126 23.66 -11.28 14.63
CA ALA A 126 23.03 -11.79 15.83
C ALA A 126 23.60 -13.18 16.14
N GLU A 127 24.26 -13.33 17.30
CA GLU A 127 24.84 -14.60 17.73
C GLU A 127 23.74 -15.56 18.26
N ILE A 128 22.82 -15.95 17.40
CA ILE A 128 21.54 -16.60 17.75
C ILE A 128 21.66 -17.98 18.42
N ASP A 129 22.81 -18.65 18.30
CA ASP A 129 23.09 -19.92 18.98
C ASP A 129 23.75 -19.72 20.36
N SER A 130 24.01 -18.48 20.75
CA SER A 130 24.44 -18.14 22.10
C SER A 130 23.26 -18.18 23.08
N PRO A 131 23.45 -18.61 24.34
CA PRO A 131 22.45 -18.41 25.40
C PRO A 131 22.11 -16.93 25.62
N ASP A 132 22.99 -16.04 25.15
CA ASP A 132 22.81 -14.60 25.15
C ASP A 132 23.08 -14.06 23.74
N PRO A 133 22.06 -13.95 22.87
CA PRO A 133 22.24 -13.65 21.45
C PRO A 133 22.50 -12.16 21.23
N VAL A 134 23.75 -11.74 21.48
CA VAL A 134 24.23 -10.37 21.27
C VAL A 134 24.22 -10.04 19.79
N VAL A 135 23.86 -8.79 19.46
CA VAL A 135 24.08 -8.25 18.11
C VAL A 135 25.41 -7.48 18.09
N ASN A 136 26.33 -7.88 17.22
CA ASN A 136 27.63 -7.25 17.02
C ASN A 136 27.94 -7.06 15.53
N ALA A 137 29.12 -6.53 15.18
CA ALA A 137 29.53 -6.23 13.82
C ALA A 137 30.83 -6.95 13.42
N THR A 138 31.03 -8.20 13.87
CA THR A 138 32.34 -8.88 13.78
C THR A 138 32.46 -9.93 12.67
N ARG A 139 31.42 -10.16 11.87
CA ARG A 139 31.41 -11.21 10.84
C ARG A 139 31.55 -10.64 9.45
N THR A 140 32.32 -11.31 8.59
CA THR A 140 32.66 -10.84 7.23
C THR A 140 31.87 -11.53 6.12
N GLU A 141 31.06 -12.54 6.46
CA GLU A 141 30.25 -13.31 5.52
C GLU A 141 28.81 -13.32 6.01
N GLN A 142 27.86 -13.28 5.07
CA GLN A 142 26.44 -13.32 5.40
C GLN A 142 25.94 -14.77 5.41
N PHE A 143 25.59 -15.26 6.60
CA PHE A 143 24.80 -16.47 6.78
C PHE A 143 23.58 -16.18 7.66
N ALA A 144 23.05 -17.19 8.35
CA ALA A 144 21.84 -17.08 9.16
C ALA A 144 21.97 -16.03 10.29
N TRP A 145 23.15 -15.88 10.87
CA TRP A 145 23.39 -14.96 11.98
C TRP A 145 23.41 -13.50 11.54
N GLU A 146 23.83 -13.22 10.30
CA GLU A 146 23.91 -11.88 9.72
C GLU A 146 22.64 -11.52 8.92
N THR A 147 21.65 -12.41 8.88
CA THR A 147 20.44 -12.23 8.08
C THR A 147 19.26 -11.88 8.96
N PHE A 148 18.63 -10.75 8.64
CA PHE A 148 17.47 -10.20 9.34
C PHE A 148 16.30 -10.03 8.39
N HIS A 149 15.10 -10.34 8.86
CA HIS A 149 13.86 -9.96 8.19
C HIS A 149 13.32 -8.70 8.84
N ALA A 150 13.22 -7.62 8.08
CA ALA A 150 12.51 -6.44 8.54
C ALA A 150 11.01 -6.77 8.65
N VAL A 151 10.38 -6.40 9.76
CA VAL A 151 8.93 -6.42 9.94
C VAL A 151 8.52 -4.96 10.05
N LEU A 152 7.66 -4.50 9.15
CA LEU A 152 7.20 -3.12 9.16
C LEU A 152 6.29 -2.92 10.37
N LEU A 153 6.55 -1.87 11.14
CA LEU A 153 5.70 -1.50 12.27
C LEU A 153 4.95 -0.24 11.86
N HIS A 154 3.68 -0.42 11.50
CA HIS A 154 2.84 0.71 11.18
C HIS A 154 2.39 1.40 12.50
N PRO A 155 2.40 2.74 12.58
CA PRO A 155 1.92 3.43 13.77
C PRO A 155 0.39 3.30 13.85
N ASP A 156 -0.14 2.37 14.65
CA ASP A 156 -1.57 2.24 15.03
C ASP A 156 -2.57 2.80 13.99
N VAL A 157 -2.42 2.36 12.74
CA VAL A 157 -3.39 2.65 11.69
C VAL A 157 -4.37 1.50 11.71
N ASP A 158 -5.61 1.77 12.10
CA ASP A 158 -6.74 0.85 11.90
C ASP A 158 -6.88 0.58 10.39
N ILE A 159 -6.24 -0.49 9.89
CA ILE A 159 -6.35 -0.88 8.49
C ILE A 159 -7.74 -1.44 8.26
N LYS A 160 -8.56 -0.69 7.54
CA LYS A 160 -9.89 -1.14 7.16
C LYS A 160 -9.79 -2.15 6.02
N SER A 161 -10.24 -3.37 6.26
CA SER A 161 -10.42 -4.40 5.24
C SER A 161 -11.86 -4.38 4.73
N TRP A 162 -11.99 -4.27 3.41
CA TRP A 162 -13.26 -4.11 2.72
C TRP A 162 -13.54 -5.32 1.84
N THR A 163 -14.82 -5.65 1.70
CA THR A 163 -15.27 -6.79 0.91
C THR A 163 -16.16 -6.31 -0.23
N GLY A 164 -15.83 -6.62 -1.48
CA GLY A 164 -16.58 -6.12 -2.62
C GLY A 164 -15.98 -6.49 -3.96
N ALA A 165 -16.83 -6.48 -5.00
CA ALA A 165 -16.45 -6.71 -6.38
C ALA A 165 -17.23 -5.79 -7.34
N THR A 166 -16.55 -5.26 -8.35
CA THR A 166 -17.13 -4.44 -9.43
C THR A 166 -18.02 -5.26 -10.36
N CYS A 167 -17.64 -6.51 -10.62
CA CYS A 167 -18.37 -7.44 -11.46
C CYS A 167 -18.58 -8.78 -10.75
N ILE A 168 -19.81 -9.29 -10.77
CA ILE A 168 -20.14 -10.60 -10.20
C ILE A 168 -20.76 -11.50 -11.28
N PRO A 169 -19.99 -12.45 -11.85
CA PRO A 169 -20.47 -13.33 -12.88
C PRO A 169 -21.45 -14.37 -12.34
N ASN A 170 -22.42 -14.75 -13.17
CA ASN A 170 -23.48 -15.72 -12.89
C ASN A 170 -24.31 -15.44 -11.62
N ALA A 171 -24.28 -14.20 -11.10
CA ALA A 171 -24.97 -13.87 -9.86
C ALA A 171 -26.49 -13.75 -10.02
N LEU A 172 -26.93 -13.28 -11.19
CA LEU A 172 -28.34 -13.03 -11.51
C LEU A 172 -28.61 -13.39 -12.97
N PRO A 173 -29.00 -14.65 -13.26
CA PRO A 173 -29.41 -15.04 -14.60
C PRO A 173 -30.61 -14.22 -15.10
N GLY A 174 -30.54 -13.75 -16.34
CA GLY A 174 -31.59 -12.94 -16.98
C GLY A 174 -31.53 -11.45 -16.65
N ILE A 175 -30.46 -10.97 -16.02
CA ILE A 175 -30.24 -9.53 -15.82
C ILE A 175 -30.29 -8.81 -17.18
N PRO A 176 -30.95 -7.64 -17.28
CA PRO A 176 -30.98 -6.89 -18.52
C PRO A 176 -29.57 -6.40 -18.81
N PHE A 177 -29.19 -6.41 -20.08
CA PHE A 177 -27.85 -6.07 -20.58
C PHE A 177 -26.82 -7.21 -20.50
N GLY A 178 -25.83 -7.11 -21.38
CA GLY A 178 -24.74 -8.06 -21.57
C GLY A 178 -25.23 -9.40 -22.06
N ASP A 179 -24.52 -10.44 -21.61
CA ASP A 179 -24.90 -11.85 -21.80
C ASP A 179 -26.03 -12.31 -20.86
N GLY A 180 -26.57 -11.40 -20.04
CA GLY A 180 -27.61 -11.70 -19.06
C GLY A 180 -27.16 -12.57 -17.90
N ARG A 181 -25.85 -12.60 -17.59
CA ARG A 181 -25.31 -13.45 -16.52
C ARG A 181 -24.55 -12.70 -15.44
N ARG A 182 -24.12 -11.46 -15.66
CA ARG A 182 -23.19 -10.74 -14.77
C ARG A 182 -23.79 -9.45 -14.23
N ILE A 183 -23.49 -9.15 -12.98
CA ILE A 183 -23.78 -7.85 -12.37
C ILE A 183 -22.58 -6.94 -12.57
N TRP A 184 -22.79 -5.73 -13.08
CA TRP A 184 -21.83 -4.64 -13.05
C TRP A 184 -22.30 -3.58 -12.04
N THR A 185 -21.65 -3.49 -10.88
CA THR A 185 -22.06 -2.52 -9.84
C THR A 185 -21.89 -1.06 -10.26
N PRO A 186 -20.91 -0.64 -11.09
CA PRO A 186 -20.85 0.74 -11.58
C PRO A 186 -22.12 1.16 -12.32
N ALA A 187 -22.74 0.21 -13.03
CA ALA A 187 -23.96 0.41 -13.79
C ALA A 187 -25.23 0.39 -12.94
N TYR A 188 -25.14 0.30 -11.61
CA TYR A 188 -26.28 0.11 -10.73
C TYR A 188 -27.50 1.00 -11.02
N GLY A 189 -27.25 2.28 -11.33
CA GLY A 189 -28.32 3.24 -11.58
C GLY A 189 -29.00 3.13 -12.95
N CYS A 190 -28.60 2.20 -13.84
CA CYS A 190 -29.32 1.92 -15.10
C CYS A 190 -30.43 0.87 -14.94
N TYR A 191 -30.35 0.06 -13.89
CA TYR A 191 -31.33 -0.99 -13.61
C TYR A 191 -32.61 -0.40 -13.02
N ASP A 192 -33.76 -1.04 -13.25
CA ASP A 192 -35.01 -0.70 -12.57
C ASP A 192 -34.97 -1.07 -11.08
N ALA A 193 -36.01 -0.67 -10.34
CA ALA A 193 -36.08 -0.90 -8.89
C ALA A 193 -36.04 -2.40 -8.51
N ASN A 194 -36.58 -3.29 -9.34
CA ASN A 194 -36.61 -4.72 -9.07
C ASN A 194 -35.22 -5.33 -9.24
N TRP A 195 -34.52 -5.00 -10.32
CA TRP A 195 -33.15 -5.44 -10.55
C TRP A 195 -32.17 -4.85 -9.54
N ARG A 196 -32.29 -3.57 -9.20
CA ARG A 196 -31.48 -2.93 -8.15
C ARG A 196 -31.64 -3.63 -6.79
N ALA A 197 -32.86 -4.06 -6.43
CA ALA A 197 -33.08 -4.82 -5.21
C ALA A 197 -32.41 -6.20 -5.24
N GLN A 198 -32.51 -6.91 -6.36
CA GLN A 198 -31.85 -8.21 -6.54
C GLN A 198 -30.32 -8.09 -6.49
N ILE A 199 -29.74 -7.03 -7.07
CA ILE A 199 -28.31 -6.75 -7.04
C ILE A 199 -27.82 -6.55 -5.60
N ARG A 200 -28.50 -5.69 -4.82
CA ARG A 200 -28.14 -5.47 -3.40
C ARG A 200 -28.24 -6.77 -2.59
N ALA A 201 -29.29 -7.57 -2.81
CA ALA A 201 -29.44 -8.87 -2.16
C ALA A 201 -28.31 -9.84 -2.54
N ALA A 202 -27.94 -9.92 -3.82
CA ALA A 202 -26.83 -10.76 -4.28
C ALA A 202 -25.48 -10.34 -3.65
N TYR A 203 -25.26 -9.04 -3.46
CA TYR A 203 -24.08 -8.48 -2.80
C TYR A 203 -24.04 -8.85 -1.31
N ARG A 204 -25.14 -8.63 -0.61
CA ARG A 204 -25.26 -8.93 0.83
C ARG A 204 -25.16 -10.41 1.14
N ASN A 205 -25.72 -11.28 0.28
CA ASN A 205 -25.62 -12.73 0.42
C ASN A 205 -24.17 -13.23 0.35
N ARG A 206 -23.28 -12.46 -0.30
CA ARG A 206 -21.84 -12.72 -0.36
C ARG A 206 -21.06 -12.05 0.77
N ARG A 207 -21.74 -11.36 1.69
CA ARG A 207 -21.15 -10.55 2.77
C ARG A 207 -20.22 -9.46 2.25
N TYR A 208 -20.49 -8.97 1.05
CA TYR A 208 -19.81 -7.80 0.51
C TYR A 208 -20.40 -6.53 1.13
N THR A 209 -19.53 -5.58 1.40
CA THR A 209 -19.79 -4.33 2.11
C THR A 209 -19.51 -3.09 1.26
N HIS A 210 -18.59 -3.16 0.29
CA HIS A 210 -18.14 -2.01 -0.51
C HIS A 210 -18.58 -2.12 -1.95
N PHE A 211 -19.30 -1.12 -2.44
CA PHE A 211 -20.07 -1.18 -3.68
C PHE A 211 -19.62 -0.09 -4.65
N VAL A 212 -18.97 -0.46 -5.75
CA VAL A 212 -18.50 0.49 -6.76
C VAL A 212 -19.69 1.12 -7.48
N TYR A 213 -19.73 2.44 -7.59
CA TYR A 213 -20.88 3.16 -8.15
C TYR A 213 -20.47 4.35 -9.03
N ASN A 214 -20.99 4.39 -10.27
CA ASN A 214 -20.75 5.50 -11.19
C ASN A 214 -21.88 6.55 -11.14
N CYS A 215 -21.49 7.80 -10.89
CA CYS A 215 -22.36 8.97 -11.01
C CYS A 215 -22.81 9.23 -12.45
N ALA A 216 -21.99 8.87 -13.43
CA ALA A 216 -22.27 8.95 -14.86
C ALA A 216 -21.28 8.06 -15.64
N GLY A 217 -21.53 7.83 -16.93
CA GLY A 217 -20.57 7.12 -17.78
C GLY A 217 -21.14 6.69 -19.12
N LEU A 218 -20.24 6.41 -20.06
CA LEU A 218 -20.56 5.85 -21.37
C LEU A 218 -21.13 4.43 -21.25
N PRO A 219 -21.91 3.96 -22.24
CA PRO A 219 -22.29 2.55 -22.31
C PRO A 219 -21.03 1.68 -22.44
N TYR A 220 -21.09 0.49 -21.87
CA TYR A 220 -19.99 -0.47 -21.96
C TYR A 220 -20.37 -1.65 -22.85
N ALA A 221 -19.94 -1.59 -24.10
CA ALA A 221 -20.30 -2.56 -25.13
C ALA A 221 -21.81 -2.89 -25.07
N ASN A 222 -22.15 -4.17 -24.86
CA ASN A 222 -23.52 -4.61 -24.62
C ASN A 222 -23.85 -4.78 -23.13
N ASP A 223 -22.88 -4.67 -22.22
CA ASP A 223 -22.98 -5.03 -20.80
C ASP A 223 -23.81 -4.05 -19.96
N TYR A 224 -23.86 -2.77 -20.34
CA TYR A 224 -24.83 -1.81 -19.78
C TYR A 224 -24.96 -0.54 -20.65
N PRO A 225 -26.13 0.14 -20.62
CA PRO A 225 -26.36 1.36 -21.37
C PRO A 225 -25.70 2.58 -20.70
N GLU A 226 -25.75 3.72 -21.37
CA GLU A 226 -25.25 5.00 -20.84
C GLU A 226 -25.88 5.34 -19.48
N LEU A 227 -25.05 5.80 -18.55
CA LEU A 227 -25.47 6.30 -17.24
C LEU A 227 -25.58 7.83 -17.29
N ALA A 228 -26.81 8.32 -17.18
CA ALA A 228 -27.07 9.76 -17.14
C ALA A 228 -26.50 10.43 -15.87
N ASP A 229 -25.91 11.61 -16.05
CA ASP A 229 -25.45 12.48 -14.95
C ASP A 229 -26.63 13.23 -14.31
N ASP A 230 -27.38 12.48 -13.49
CA ASP A 230 -28.60 12.92 -12.83
C ASP A 230 -28.45 12.91 -11.29
N PRO A 231 -28.42 14.09 -10.64
CA PRO A 231 -28.36 14.21 -9.19
C PRO A 231 -29.46 13.44 -8.44
N ALA A 232 -30.67 13.37 -8.97
CA ALA A 232 -31.79 12.70 -8.30
C ALA A 232 -31.66 11.17 -8.37
N ARG A 233 -31.17 10.65 -9.50
CA ARG A 233 -30.80 9.25 -9.69
C ARG A 233 -29.75 8.83 -8.67
N VAL A 234 -28.66 9.59 -8.58
CA VAL A 234 -27.56 9.32 -7.65
C VAL A 234 -28.03 9.39 -6.20
N ALA A 235 -28.79 10.42 -5.82
CA ALA A 235 -29.33 10.54 -4.45
C ALA A 235 -30.13 9.30 -4.05
N ARG A 236 -31.05 8.85 -4.92
CA ARG A 236 -31.85 7.64 -4.69
C ARG A 236 -30.97 6.40 -4.55
N ASP A 237 -30.01 6.21 -5.45
CA ASP A 237 -29.18 5.01 -5.46
C ASP A 237 -28.28 4.93 -4.21
N LEU A 238 -27.68 6.05 -3.81
CA LEU A 238 -26.90 6.13 -2.57
C LEU A 238 -27.78 5.83 -1.34
N ASP A 239 -28.97 6.42 -1.25
CA ASP A 239 -29.91 6.15 -0.15
C ASP A 239 -30.39 4.68 -0.15
N GLU A 240 -30.52 4.03 -1.32
CA GLU A 240 -30.84 2.60 -1.44
C GLU A 240 -29.70 1.71 -0.94
N LEU A 241 -28.45 2.03 -1.30
CA LEU A 241 -27.25 1.28 -0.89
C LEU A 241 -27.00 1.43 0.62
N ASP A 242 -27.03 2.66 1.14
CA ASP A 242 -26.83 2.94 2.57
C ASP A 242 -27.87 2.24 3.44
N ARG A 243 -29.15 2.25 3.02
CA ARG A 243 -30.24 1.55 3.74
C ARG A 243 -29.98 0.05 3.87
N ASP A 244 -29.33 -0.54 2.88
CA ASP A 244 -28.99 -1.96 2.85
C ASP A 244 -27.61 -2.27 3.45
N GLY A 245 -26.93 -1.27 4.02
CA GLY A 245 -25.63 -1.42 4.68
C GLY A 245 -24.47 -1.60 3.70
N LEU A 246 -24.65 -1.23 2.43
CA LEU A 246 -23.62 -1.26 1.41
C LEU A 246 -23.00 0.13 1.29
N VAL A 247 -21.69 0.23 1.50
CA VAL A 247 -20.92 1.48 1.41
C VAL A 247 -20.62 1.78 -0.05
N PRO A 248 -21.22 2.83 -0.64
CA PRO A 248 -20.93 3.20 -2.02
C PRO A 248 -19.52 3.78 -2.11
N VAL A 249 -18.74 3.29 -3.07
CA VAL A 249 -17.46 3.83 -3.47
C VAL A 249 -17.69 4.57 -4.79
N VAL A 250 -17.81 5.89 -4.68
CA VAL A 250 -18.44 6.74 -5.69
C VAL A 250 -17.41 7.39 -6.60
N VAL A 251 -17.60 7.27 -7.91
CA VAL A 251 -16.70 7.87 -8.90
C VAL A 251 -17.01 9.34 -9.09
N GLY A 252 -15.98 10.18 -8.92
CA GLY A 252 -16.05 11.64 -9.02
C GLY A 252 -16.20 12.12 -10.45
N THR A 253 -15.39 11.60 -11.37
CA THR A 253 -15.39 12.00 -12.78
C THR A 253 -16.25 11.10 -13.66
N ASP A 254 -16.44 11.58 -14.89
CA ASP A 254 -17.18 10.92 -15.95
C ASP A 254 -16.25 10.74 -17.16
N ASP A 255 -16.24 9.56 -17.76
CA ASP A 255 -15.44 9.25 -18.95
C ASP A 255 -15.77 10.14 -20.16
N ARG A 256 -16.93 10.82 -20.16
CA ARG A 256 -17.30 11.81 -21.20
C ARG A 256 -16.49 13.10 -21.09
N LYS A 257 -15.99 13.42 -19.90
CA LYS A 257 -15.31 14.68 -19.60
C LYS A 257 -14.11 14.45 -18.69
N ASN A 258 -13.05 13.95 -19.29
CA ASN A 258 -11.77 13.75 -18.63
C ASN A 258 -11.35 15.03 -17.89
N GLY A 259 -11.15 14.94 -16.58
CA GLY A 259 -10.76 16.09 -15.78
C GLY A 259 -11.89 16.81 -15.03
N GLU A 260 -13.16 16.53 -15.34
CA GLU A 260 -14.32 17.20 -14.72
C GLU A 260 -15.12 16.25 -13.83
N LEU A 261 -15.53 16.75 -12.66
CA LEU A 261 -16.46 16.02 -11.80
C LEU A 261 -17.87 15.97 -12.41
N ALA A 262 -18.53 14.82 -12.26
CA ALA A 262 -19.93 14.67 -12.56
C ALA A 262 -20.76 15.65 -11.71
N ARG A 263 -21.76 16.31 -12.32
CA ARG A 263 -22.64 17.24 -11.61
C ARG A 263 -23.39 16.54 -10.47
N SER A 264 -23.79 15.30 -10.70
CA SER A 264 -24.45 14.45 -9.71
C SER A 264 -23.55 14.06 -8.55
N PHE A 265 -22.23 13.94 -8.76
CA PHE A 265 -21.25 13.78 -7.67
C PHE A 265 -21.24 15.03 -6.79
N VAL A 266 -21.03 16.20 -7.40
CA VAL A 266 -20.97 17.49 -6.67
C VAL A 266 -22.27 17.74 -5.90
N ALA A 267 -23.42 17.52 -6.52
CA ALA A 267 -24.73 17.72 -5.89
C ALA A 267 -24.99 16.77 -4.70
N ASN A 268 -24.36 15.60 -4.69
CA ASN A 268 -24.52 14.60 -3.64
C ASN A 268 -23.28 14.49 -2.74
N GLY A 269 -22.33 15.43 -2.82
CA GLY A 269 -21.05 15.34 -2.12
C GLY A 269 -21.18 15.05 -0.64
N ALA A 270 -22.18 15.62 0.06
CA ALA A 270 -22.46 15.38 1.47
C ALA A 270 -22.92 13.94 1.82
N ARG A 271 -23.42 13.19 0.83
CA ARG A 271 -23.82 11.78 0.94
C ARG A 271 -22.67 10.82 0.68
N VAL A 272 -21.64 11.29 -0.01
CA VAL A 272 -20.50 10.46 -0.38
C VAL A 272 -19.64 10.24 0.85
N ARG A 273 -19.47 8.96 1.22
CA ARG A 273 -18.61 8.51 2.32
C ARG A 273 -17.26 8.02 1.82
N VAL A 274 -17.23 7.47 0.62
CA VAL A 274 -16.02 7.03 -0.06
C VAL A 274 -16.12 7.46 -1.51
N CYS A 275 -15.08 8.09 -2.02
CA CYS A 275 -14.99 8.57 -3.40
C CYS A 275 -13.69 8.13 -4.04
N PHE A 276 -13.63 8.14 -5.37
CA PHE A 276 -12.36 8.26 -6.07
C PHE A 276 -12.45 9.27 -7.19
N PRO A 277 -11.38 10.01 -7.47
CA PRO A 277 -11.43 11.13 -8.38
C PRO A 277 -11.75 10.66 -9.80
N MET A 278 -11.18 9.55 -10.26
CA MET A 278 -11.38 9.05 -11.61
C MET A 278 -11.25 7.53 -11.74
N TRP A 279 -11.90 6.98 -12.78
CA TRP A 279 -11.88 5.54 -13.06
C TRP A 279 -10.46 5.01 -13.20
N GLU A 280 -9.57 5.72 -13.88
CA GLU A 280 -8.19 5.28 -14.04
C GLU A 280 -7.25 6.49 -13.90
N MET A 281 -6.52 6.57 -12.80
CA MET A 281 -5.53 7.60 -12.53
C MET A 281 -4.44 7.64 -13.60
N ASN A 282 -4.15 6.50 -14.22
CA ASN A 282 -3.21 6.36 -15.34
C ASN A 282 -3.91 5.93 -16.65
N GLY A 283 -5.20 6.22 -16.78
CA GLY A 283 -5.91 6.06 -18.05
C GLY A 283 -5.71 7.30 -18.93
N VAL A 284 -6.79 7.90 -19.38
CA VAL A 284 -6.81 9.07 -20.28
C VAL A 284 -5.99 10.28 -19.80
N LEU A 285 -5.74 10.43 -18.48
CA LEU A 285 -4.96 11.52 -17.92
C LEU A 285 -3.50 11.17 -17.63
N HIS A 286 -2.99 9.97 -17.98
CA HIS A 286 -1.65 9.49 -17.59
C HIS A 286 -0.49 10.49 -17.82
N ASN A 287 -0.50 11.22 -18.94
CA ASN A 287 0.53 12.23 -19.25
C ASN A 287 0.23 13.64 -18.70
N ASP A 288 -0.91 13.86 -18.04
CA ASP A 288 -1.34 15.15 -17.50
C ASP A 288 -1.49 15.11 -15.97
N LEU A 289 -0.34 15.11 -15.30
CA LEU A 289 -0.24 15.12 -13.84
C LEU A 289 -0.96 16.32 -13.20
N ALA A 290 -1.02 17.46 -13.89
CA ALA A 290 -1.71 18.64 -13.40
C ALA A 290 -3.23 18.45 -13.41
N ALA A 291 -3.77 17.86 -14.47
CA ALA A 291 -5.19 17.49 -14.54
C ALA A 291 -5.55 16.42 -13.50
N MET A 292 -4.67 15.42 -13.27
CA MET A 292 -4.88 14.45 -12.20
C MET A 292 -4.98 15.11 -10.83
N GLN A 293 -4.02 15.99 -10.51
CA GLN A 293 -3.99 16.74 -9.27
C GLN A 293 -5.25 17.61 -9.11
N ALA A 294 -5.67 18.28 -10.18
CA ALA A 294 -6.89 19.08 -10.18
C ALA A 294 -8.13 18.24 -9.88
N CYS A 295 -8.24 17.02 -10.43
CA CYS A 295 -9.34 16.11 -10.13
C CYS A 295 -9.38 15.70 -8.66
N ILE A 296 -8.21 15.34 -8.09
CA ILE A 296 -8.10 14.97 -6.67
C ILE A 296 -8.57 16.13 -5.79
N LEU A 297 -8.05 17.33 -6.04
CA LEU A 297 -8.42 18.54 -5.28
C LEU A 297 -9.90 18.87 -5.43
N ALA A 298 -10.45 18.79 -6.64
CA ALA A 298 -11.87 19.04 -6.90
C ALA A 298 -12.75 18.02 -6.16
N THR A 299 -12.39 16.74 -6.20
CA THR A 299 -13.13 15.66 -5.53
C THR A 299 -13.18 15.91 -4.02
N ARG A 300 -12.03 16.27 -3.43
CA ARG A 300 -11.92 16.63 -2.01
C ARG A 300 -12.74 17.85 -1.65
N ALA A 301 -12.79 18.87 -2.52
CA ALA A 301 -13.60 20.05 -2.29
C ALA A 301 -15.12 19.74 -2.35
N ALA A 302 -15.53 18.85 -3.26
CA ALA A 302 -16.92 18.47 -3.43
C ALA A 302 -17.43 17.50 -2.34
N ALA A 303 -16.58 16.61 -1.84
CA ALA A 303 -16.91 15.66 -0.78
C ALA A 303 -15.85 15.69 0.34
N PRO A 304 -15.77 16.78 1.13
CA PRO A 304 -14.67 17.00 2.09
C PRO A 304 -14.64 16.00 3.26
N GLN A 305 -15.77 15.34 3.53
CA GLN A 305 -15.88 14.29 4.54
C GLN A 305 -15.70 12.87 4.00
N ALA A 306 -15.58 12.70 2.68
CA ALA A 306 -15.41 11.38 2.08
C ALA A 306 -13.97 10.88 2.22
N ASP A 307 -13.82 9.58 2.44
CA ASP A 307 -12.56 8.87 2.20
C ASP A 307 -12.28 8.92 0.69
N CYS A 308 -11.03 9.18 0.30
CA CYS A 308 -10.62 9.26 -1.11
C CYS A 308 -9.87 7.98 -1.50
N TYR A 309 -10.23 7.38 -2.62
CA TYR A 309 -9.60 6.20 -3.18
C TYR A 309 -8.87 6.63 -4.47
N LEU A 310 -7.68 6.12 -4.74
CA LEU A 310 -6.97 6.30 -6.01
C LEU A 310 -7.05 4.96 -6.75
N HIS A 311 -7.53 4.98 -7.98
CA HIS A 311 -7.66 3.78 -8.79
C HIS A 311 -6.68 3.84 -9.96
N PHE A 312 -5.73 2.92 -10.05
CA PHE A 312 -4.85 2.77 -11.20
C PHE A 312 -5.13 1.43 -11.89
N THR A 313 -5.34 1.48 -13.19
CA THR A 313 -5.50 0.29 -14.02
C THR A 313 -4.25 0.08 -14.83
N PRO A 314 -3.78 -1.13 -15.04
CA PRO A 314 -2.49 -1.32 -15.63
C PRO A 314 -2.86 -1.36 -17.14
N GLY A 315 -2.68 -0.22 -17.80
CA GLY A 315 -2.82 0.03 -19.24
C GLY A 315 -4.11 -0.47 -19.92
N HIS A 316 -5.08 0.43 -20.17
CA HIS A 316 -6.17 0.35 -21.17
C HIS A 316 -6.63 -1.06 -21.62
N GLY A 317 -6.89 -1.95 -20.67
CA GLY A 317 -7.43 -3.29 -20.91
C GLY A 317 -8.95 -3.28 -20.92
N SER A 318 -9.57 -2.43 -21.74
CA SER A 318 -11.01 -2.54 -21.98
C SER A 318 -11.30 -3.93 -22.56
N ILE A 319 -12.35 -4.57 -22.07
CA ILE A 319 -12.90 -5.88 -22.42
C ILE A 319 -13.42 -5.83 -23.87
N SER A 320 -12.51 -5.70 -24.85
CA SER A 320 -12.79 -6.08 -26.22
C SER A 320 -12.51 -7.58 -26.31
N GLU A 321 -13.45 -8.35 -26.83
CA GLU A 321 -13.38 -9.81 -26.96
C GLU A 321 -12.25 -10.26 -27.91
N ASP A 322 -11.53 -9.31 -28.52
CA ASP A 322 -10.68 -9.50 -29.69
C ASP A 322 -9.19 -9.22 -29.43
N GLU A 323 -8.83 -8.50 -28.34
CA GLU A 323 -7.43 -8.22 -28.02
C GLU A 323 -6.93 -9.02 -26.82
N ALA A 324 -6.22 -10.10 -27.13
CA ALA A 324 -5.36 -10.81 -26.20
C ALA A 324 -4.22 -9.93 -25.59
N GLY A 325 -4.13 -8.64 -25.93
CA GLY A 325 -3.06 -7.73 -25.51
C GLY A 325 -3.28 -7.11 -24.14
N GLY A 326 -4.43 -6.46 -23.92
CA GLY A 326 -4.72 -5.77 -22.63
C GLY A 326 -4.83 -6.72 -21.46
N TRP A 327 -5.48 -7.88 -21.67
CA TRP A 327 -5.65 -8.91 -20.63
C TRP A 327 -4.36 -9.66 -20.30
N ARG A 328 -3.55 -10.03 -21.32
CA ARG A 328 -2.24 -10.67 -21.10
C ARG A 328 -1.30 -9.73 -20.36
N TRP A 329 -1.33 -8.45 -20.70
CA TRP A 329 -0.53 -7.45 -20.02
C TRP A 329 -0.99 -7.25 -18.55
N CYS A 330 -2.31 -7.28 -18.26
CA CYS A 330 -2.84 -7.29 -16.89
C CYS A 330 -2.38 -8.54 -16.08
N GLN A 331 -2.30 -9.71 -16.72
CA GLN A 331 -1.75 -10.94 -16.13
C GLN A 331 -0.25 -10.84 -15.85
N ASP A 332 0.48 -10.13 -16.72
CA ASP A 332 1.93 -9.99 -16.64
C ASP A 332 2.38 -8.82 -15.72
N HIS A 333 1.51 -7.83 -15.41
CA HIS A 333 1.91 -6.53 -14.79
C HIS A 333 1.08 -6.02 -13.57
N GLY A 334 -0.16 -6.50 -13.33
CA GLY A 334 -0.98 -6.21 -12.11
C GLY A 334 -1.56 -4.78 -11.96
N THR A 335 -2.76 -4.62 -11.37
CA THR A 335 -3.46 -3.33 -11.12
C THR A 335 -2.93 -2.62 -9.85
N VAL A 336 -3.23 -1.33 -9.58
CA VAL A 336 -2.97 -0.69 -8.26
C VAL A 336 -4.22 0.06 -7.79
N GLY A 337 -4.96 -0.46 -6.82
CA GLY A 337 -5.97 0.30 -6.07
C GLY A 337 -5.39 0.97 -4.83
N LEU A 338 -5.98 2.03 -4.30
CA LEU A 338 -5.47 2.70 -3.11
C LEU A 338 -6.56 3.39 -2.31
N LEU A 339 -6.74 3.07 -1.02
CA LEU A 339 -7.63 3.84 -0.15
C LEU A 339 -6.85 4.83 0.72
N ALA A 340 -7.22 6.11 0.63
CA ALA A 340 -6.77 7.22 1.45
C ALA A 340 -7.92 7.78 2.30
N GLN A 341 -7.91 7.49 3.60
CA GLN A 341 -8.99 7.90 4.51
C GLN A 341 -9.01 9.42 4.81
N GLY A 342 -10.21 9.99 4.95
CA GLY A 342 -10.49 11.31 5.52
C GLY A 342 -10.70 11.24 7.04
N ALA A 343 -10.33 12.22 7.87
CA ALA A 343 -9.88 13.58 7.64
C ALA A 343 -8.37 13.72 7.45
N ASN A 344 -7.91 14.29 6.34
CA ASN A 344 -6.55 14.84 6.17
C ASN A 344 -5.41 14.03 6.82
N ARG A 345 -5.37 12.69 6.65
CA ARG A 345 -4.22 11.89 7.10
C ARG A 345 -3.09 11.83 6.07
N PHE A 346 -3.38 12.16 4.82
CA PHE A 346 -2.35 12.82 4.01
C PHE A 346 -2.32 14.27 4.48
N PRO A 347 -1.18 14.80 4.95
CA PRO A 347 -1.05 16.23 5.12
C PRO A 347 -1.47 16.90 3.80
N PRO A 348 -2.23 18.00 3.81
CA PRO A 348 -2.43 18.79 2.59
C PRO A 348 -1.06 19.06 1.97
N GLU A 349 -0.98 19.09 0.63
CA GLU A 349 0.27 19.40 -0.08
C GLU A 349 1.04 20.52 0.62
N ASP A 350 2.07 20.13 1.36
CA ASP A 350 2.90 21.04 2.13
C ASP A 350 4.26 21.09 1.45
N PRO A 351 4.63 22.24 0.83
CA PRO A 351 5.96 22.43 0.28
C PRO A 351 7.07 22.23 1.33
N ALA A 352 6.76 22.40 2.61
CA ALA A 352 7.70 22.16 3.71
C ALA A 352 7.90 20.67 4.03
N SER A 353 6.93 19.81 3.71
CA SER A 353 7.00 18.34 3.87
C SER A 353 7.49 17.61 2.62
N GLY A 354 8.08 18.34 1.65
CA GLY A 354 8.61 17.76 0.41
C GLY A 354 7.56 17.13 -0.53
N GLY A 355 6.27 17.49 -0.42
CA GLY A 355 5.20 16.97 -1.28
C GLY A 355 4.83 15.52 -0.97
N GLN A 356 4.38 15.23 0.25
CA GLN A 356 3.94 13.89 0.67
C GLN A 356 2.40 13.76 0.77
N GLY A 357 1.67 14.73 0.20
CA GLY A 357 0.21 14.71 0.14
C GLY A 357 -0.36 13.58 -0.72
N LEU A 358 -1.69 13.46 -0.73
CA LEU A 358 -2.40 12.47 -1.53
C LEU A 358 -2.13 12.70 -3.02
N GLU A 359 -2.07 13.97 -3.41
CA GLU A 359 -1.82 14.44 -4.76
C GLU A 359 -0.43 14.02 -5.25
N SER A 360 0.63 14.31 -4.49
CA SER A 360 1.99 13.90 -4.84
C SER A 360 2.18 12.38 -4.78
N THR A 361 1.47 11.69 -3.89
CA THR A 361 1.46 10.22 -3.86
C THR A 361 0.86 9.66 -5.14
N ALA A 362 -0.28 10.20 -5.58
CA ALA A 362 -0.91 9.81 -6.83
C ALA A 362 0.00 10.07 -8.05
N ILE A 363 0.65 11.25 -8.10
CA ILE A 363 1.58 11.62 -9.17
C ILE A 363 2.81 10.70 -9.21
N ARG A 364 3.43 10.42 -8.06
CA ARG A 364 4.59 9.51 -7.97
C ARG A 364 4.26 8.11 -8.46
N LEU A 365 3.04 7.64 -8.20
CA LEU A 365 2.57 6.34 -8.65
C LEU A 365 2.29 6.36 -10.16
N ALA A 366 1.54 7.36 -10.66
CA ALA A 366 1.24 7.50 -12.08
C ALA A 366 2.51 7.50 -12.94
N GLY A 367 3.49 8.35 -12.62
CA GLY A 367 4.73 8.45 -13.38
C GLY A 367 5.62 7.19 -13.35
N ARG A 368 5.35 6.24 -12.44
CA ARG A 368 6.06 4.95 -12.39
C ARG A 368 5.33 3.82 -13.11
N VAL A 369 4.00 3.94 -13.30
CA VAL A 369 3.24 3.01 -14.15
C VAL A 369 3.59 3.22 -15.63
N ASP A 370 3.87 4.48 -16.04
CA ASP A 370 4.17 4.83 -17.44
C ASP A 370 5.62 4.49 -17.90
N LEU A 371 6.58 4.38 -16.98
CA LEU A 371 8.01 4.21 -17.33
C LEU A 371 8.49 2.75 -17.33
N GLY A 372 7.57 1.80 -17.16
CA GLY A 372 7.91 0.44 -16.77
C GLY A 372 8.33 0.42 -15.30
N ALA A 373 7.74 -0.50 -14.55
CA ALA A 373 8.14 -0.72 -13.17
C ALA A 373 9.67 -0.91 -13.08
N PRO A 374 10.35 -0.42 -12.03
CA PRO A 374 11.79 -0.63 -11.85
C PRO A 374 12.16 -2.11 -12.06
N PRO A 375 13.36 -2.46 -12.56
CA PRO A 375 13.76 -3.87 -12.71
C PRO A 375 13.69 -4.69 -11.42
N SER A 376 13.77 -4.05 -10.25
CA SER A 376 13.51 -4.67 -8.94
C SER A 376 12.05 -5.08 -8.71
N TRP A 377 11.15 -4.68 -9.61
CA TRP A 377 9.75 -5.08 -9.68
C TRP A 377 9.50 -6.09 -10.81
N ALA A 378 10.53 -6.49 -11.56
CA ALA A 378 10.45 -7.60 -12.50
C ALA A 378 10.27 -8.91 -11.72
N GLY A 379 9.08 -9.50 -11.79
CA GLY A 379 8.62 -10.59 -10.90
C GLY A 379 7.80 -10.15 -9.69
N VAL A 380 7.65 -8.83 -9.48
CA VAL A 380 6.82 -8.17 -8.43
C VAL A 380 5.62 -7.47 -9.07
N HIS A 381 5.25 -7.90 -10.27
CA HIS A 381 4.21 -7.36 -11.14
C HIS A 381 2.76 -7.61 -10.64
N GLN A 382 2.53 -7.58 -9.34
CA GLN A 382 1.23 -7.89 -8.72
C GLN A 382 0.88 -6.94 -7.56
N LEU A 383 1.32 -5.68 -7.63
CA LEU A 383 1.13 -4.70 -6.56
C LEU A 383 -0.30 -4.12 -6.55
N THR A 384 -1.30 -4.97 -6.37
CA THR A 384 -2.71 -4.55 -6.35
C THR A 384 -3.33 -4.67 -4.96
N VAL A 385 -3.78 -3.55 -4.41
CA VAL A 385 -4.95 -3.55 -3.50
C VAL A 385 -6.18 -3.78 -4.38
N LYS A 386 -6.71 -5.01 -4.37
CA LYS A 386 -7.64 -5.56 -5.35
C LYS A 386 -9.05 -4.98 -5.19
N PHE A 387 -9.37 -3.93 -5.93
CA PHE A 387 -10.76 -3.46 -6.02
C PHE A 387 -11.55 -4.14 -7.16
N GLU A 388 -10.87 -4.56 -8.24
CA GLU A 388 -11.57 -5.03 -9.45
C GLU A 388 -11.72 -6.54 -9.65
N TYR A 389 -11.07 -7.41 -8.88
CA TYR A 389 -10.96 -8.82 -9.28
C TYR A 389 -11.72 -9.86 -8.44
N GLY A 390 -13.04 -9.75 -8.45
CA GLY A 390 -13.92 -10.93 -8.46
C GLY A 390 -13.84 -11.69 -9.79
N VAL A 391 -13.28 -11.07 -10.84
CA VAL A 391 -13.13 -11.65 -12.19
C VAL A 391 -11.91 -12.58 -12.31
N PHE A 392 -10.82 -12.36 -11.57
CA PHE A 392 -9.60 -13.17 -11.67
C PHE A 392 -9.76 -14.56 -11.04
N ASP A 393 -10.41 -14.63 -9.87
CA ASP A 393 -10.61 -15.89 -9.12
C ASP A 393 -11.64 -16.81 -9.80
N VAL A 394 -12.58 -16.24 -10.56
CA VAL A 394 -13.63 -17.00 -11.27
C VAL A 394 -13.11 -17.66 -12.54
N TYR A 395 -12.11 -17.09 -13.21
CA TYR A 395 -11.68 -17.60 -14.51
C TYR A 395 -10.43 -18.49 -14.46
N HIS A 396 -9.38 -18.18 -13.66
CA HIS A 396 -8.04 -18.74 -13.97
C HIS A 396 -7.15 -19.23 -12.79
N GLY A 397 -7.69 -19.49 -11.60
CA GLY A 397 -7.03 -20.44 -10.68
C GLY A 397 -5.90 -19.92 -9.76
N GLY A 398 -5.87 -18.62 -9.44
CA GLY A 398 -5.33 -18.15 -8.15
C GLY A 398 -3.87 -17.66 -8.14
N VAL A 399 -3.68 -16.47 -7.58
CA VAL A 399 -2.42 -16.04 -6.96
C VAL A 399 -2.41 -16.63 -5.54
N GLY A 400 -1.30 -17.26 -5.14
CA GLY A 400 -1.16 -17.87 -3.81
C GLY A 400 -1.23 -16.84 -2.67
N GLU A 401 -1.74 -17.26 -1.51
CA GLU A 401 -1.89 -16.38 -0.33
C GLU A 401 -0.55 -15.79 0.14
N SER A 402 0.55 -16.54 0.02
CA SER A 402 1.91 -16.10 0.34
C SER A 402 2.47 -15.04 -0.60
N GLU A 403 2.11 -15.11 -1.89
CA GLU A 403 2.44 -14.07 -2.87
C GLU A 403 1.71 -12.77 -2.51
N GLN A 404 0.39 -12.85 -2.28
CA GLN A 404 -0.42 -11.69 -1.90
C GLN A 404 0.08 -11.02 -0.61
N ARG A 405 0.57 -11.82 0.36
CA ARG A 405 1.25 -11.36 1.57
C ARG A 405 2.49 -10.50 1.27
N ALA A 406 3.42 -11.04 0.49
CA ALA A 406 4.67 -10.36 0.15
C ALA A 406 4.41 -9.06 -0.63
N TYR A 407 3.44 -9.07 -1.54
CA TYR A 407 3.10 -7.90 -2.36
C TYR A 407 2.42 -6.78 -1.56
N THR A 408 1.47 -7.12 -0.69
CA THR A 408 0.79 -6.13 0.15
C THR A 408 1.77 -5.46 1.11
N ALA A 409 2.69 -6.22 1.72
CA ALA A 409 3.73 -5.67 2.60
C ALA A 409 4.72 -4.75 1.84
N ALA A 410 5.20 -5.15 0.66
CA ALA A 410 6.07 -4.34 -0.18
C ALA A 410 5.40 -3.03 -0.64
N PHE A 411 4.09 -3.08 -0.90
CA PHE A 411 3.29 -1.92 -1.26
C PHE A 411 3.13 -0.93 -0.10
N LEU A 412 2.76 -1.42 1.09
CA LEU A 412 2.61 -0.60 2.30
C LEU A 412 3.95 0.01 2.75
N ALA A 413 5.08 -0.65 2.46
CA ALA A 413 6.42 -0.08 2.64
C ALA A 413 6.66 1.19 1.82
N PHE A 414 6.05 1.28 0.64
CA PHE A 414 6.24 2.39 -0.31
C PHE A 414 5.20 3.49 -0.15
N ALA A 415 4.01 3.13 0.32
CA ALA A 415 2.90 4.04 0.58
C ALA A 415 2.47 3.92 2.05
N PRO A 416 3.31 4.36 3.01
CA PRO A 416 3.10 4.12 4.45
C PRO A 416 1.85 4.81 5.03
N HIS A 417 1.21 5.69 4.25
CA HIS A 417 -0.02 6.40 4.60
C HIS A 417 -1.30 5.73 4.06
N VAL A 418 -1.18 4.57 3.43
CA VAL A 418 -2.33 3.79 2.97
C VAL A 418 -2.92 3.04 4.15
N VAL A 419 -4.24 3.14 4.31
CA VAL A 419 -4.93 2.74 5.54
C VAL A 419 -6.09 1.76 5.30
N GLY A 420 -6.15 1.16 4.11
CA GLY A 420 -7.19 0.19 3.81
C GLY A 420 -7.04 -0.46 2.44
N PHE A 421 -7.70 -1.60 2.28
CA PHE A 421 -7.73 -2.37 1.04
C PHE A 421 -9.07 -3.08 0.87
N CYS A 422 -9.46 -3.36 -0.38
CA CYS A 422 -10.56 -4.25 -0.72
C CYS A 422 -9.99 -5.61 -1.12
N ASP A 423 -10.67 -6.69 -0.72
CA ASP A 423 -10.25 -8.05 -1.02
C ASP A 423 -10.64 -8.51 -2.43
N GLY A 424 -11.46 -7.75 -3.16
CA GLY A 424 -11.97 -8.12 -4.47
C GLY A 424 -13.02 -9.24 -4.44
N GLY A 425 -13.55 -9.59 -3.27
CA GLY A 425 -14.58 -10.62 -3.10
C GLY A 425 -14.04 -12.05 -3.00
N LEU A 426 -12.92 -12.25 -2.29
CA LEU A 426 -12.34 -13.57 -2.02
C LEU A 426 -13.26 -14.43 -1.12
N SER A 427 -13.11 -15.76 -1.18
CA SER A 427 -13.89 -16.68 -0.35
C SER A 427 -13.68 -16.45 1.17
N PRO A 428 -14.65 -16.79 2.05
CA PRO A 428 -14.56 -16.58 3.50
C PRO A 428 -13.29 -17.16 4.17
N ASP A 429 -12.79 -18.30 3.68
CA ASP A 429 -11.57 -18.92 4.21
C ASP A 429 -10.31 -18.10 3.87
N ARG A 430 -10.31 -17.39 2.74
CA ARG A 430 -9.22 -16.49 2.33
C ARG A 430 -9.32 -15.12 2.99
N GLN A 431 -10.51 -14.68 3.40
CA GLN A 431 -10.69 -13.46 4.20
C GLN A 431 -10.01 -13.56 5.58
N ALA A 432 -10.08 -14.73 6.22
CA ALA A 432 -9.35 -15.00 7.46
C ALA A 432 -7.82 -14.99 7.25
N GLY A 433 -7.36 -15.53 6.12
CA GLY A 433 -5.97 -15.46 5.68
C GLY A 433 -5.49 -14.00 5.52
N MET A 434 -6.21 -13.19 4.73
CA MET A 434 -5.91 -11.79 4.44
C MET A 434 -5.96 -10.87 5.68
N ALA A 435 -6.90 -11.08 6.60
CA ALA A 435 -6.92 -10.34 7.88
C ALA A 435 -5.69 -10.64 8.75
N ALA A 436 -5.20 -11.89 8.72
CA ALA A 436 -3.94 -12.27 9.35
C ALA A 436 -2.72 -11.69 8.60
N VAL A 437 -2.77 -11.55 7.27
CA VAL A 437 -1.73 -10.86 6.46
C VAL A 437 -1.53 -9.42 6.90
N VAL A 438 -2.64 -8.71 7.08
CA VAL A 438 -2.64 -7.29 7.41
C VAL A 438 -2.18 -7.07 8.84
N SER A 439 -2.60 -7.94 9.78
CA SER A 439 -2.14 -7.89 11.17
C SER A 439 -0.67 -8.31 11.36
N LEU A 440 -0.04 -8.94 10.36
CA LEU A 440 1.37 -9.35 10.36
C LEU A 440 2.26 -8.41 9.51
N ALA A 441 1.65 -7.58 8.68
CA ALA A 441 2.30 -6.53 7.89
C ALA A 441 2.25 -5.17 8.61
N LEU A 442 1.23 -4.96 9.46
CA LEU A 442 1.19 -4.06 10.63
C LEU A 442 2.11 -4.55 11.74
#